data_AF-A0A2V3IW23-F1
#
_entry.id   AF-A0A2V3IW23-F1
#
_cell.length_a   1.000
_cell.length_b   1.000
_cell.length_c   1.000
_cell.angle_alpha   90.00
_cell.angle_beta   90.00
_cell.angle_gamma   90.00
#
_symmetry.space_group_name_H-M   'P 1'
#
loop_
_entity.id
_entity.type
_entity.pdbx_description
1 polymer ?
#
loop_
_entity_poly.entity_id
_entity_poly.type
_entity_poly.pdbx_seq_one_letter_code
_entity_poly.pdbx_strand_id
1 'polypeptide(L)'
;MSPSRRSPYCRLPIVSLPSILLFGRKGMSSESSKRPSTELLNLLKKNLEATSIFIRGLPRNALSARKGVQNAAISVSKRLPLKVSDDYVRGAVDIFVSLAVLYVTTPAMARSVRRFPTASHIPSNLINNRSVLHGMVVAVRDGDTLRVRHAPLLFRLLNAYKLPSNTKLSQTTINIRLAAVDAPECASFGHRGQKYGPIAREWLREYTLGRKVAFRVHAIDQYKRALATVYRKPKNPILRVLGLGKRNVGLELTRAGYATLYTGSGAEYGGERLKRLYMKIEQRARQKKLGMWSEKNVTTPMQFKREVRAGTTGVKRLIEKNTVKRKQESRVDSEAEKGGQLSQAVPVSVIRFFEDLHMFLKRFR
;
A
#
# COMPACT_ATOMS: atom_id res chain seq x y z
N MET A 1 -24.03 40.06 -26.18
CA MET A 1 -24.17 39.38 -27.48
C MET A 1 -23.02 38.40 -27.65
N SER A 2 -23.37 37.13 -27.78
CA SER A 2 -22.45 35.99 -27.99
C SER A 2 -22.08 35.84 -29.47
N PRO A 3 -21.03 35.05 -29.78
CA PRO A 3 -21.20 34.02 -30.81
C PRO A 3 -20.51 32.71 -30.40
N SER A 4 -21.28 31.70 -30.00
CA SER A 4 -21.59 30.46 -30.73
C SER A 4 -20.64 30.04 -31.88
N ARG A 5 -19.93 28.92 -31.70
CA ARG A 5 -19.71 27.92 -32.76
C ARG A 5 -19.87 26.51 -32.17
N ARG A 6 -20.80 25.76 -32.75
CA ARG A 6 -21.13 24.33 -32.52
C ARG A 6 -20.21 23.46 -33.38
N SER A 7 -19.71 22.32 -32.87
CA SER A 7 -20.07 20.92 -33.26
C SER A 7 -18.77 20.13 -33.60
N PRO A 8 -18.67 18.78 -33.58
CA PRO A 8 -19.70 17.77 -33.32
C PRO A 8 -19.37 16.73 -32.22
N TYR A 9 -20.45 16.09 -31.82
CA TYR A 9 -20.60 14.94 -30.96
C TYR A 9 -19.84 13.70 -31.48
N CYS A 10 -19.06 13.06 -30.61
CA CYS A 10 -18.89 11.61 -30.62
C CYS A 10 -19.51 11.06 -29.33
N ARG A 11 -20.80 10.74 -29.40
CA ARG A 11 -21.47 9.90 -28.40
C ARG A 11 -20.87 8.51 -28.50
N LEU A 12 -20.04 8.12 -27.54
CA LEU A 12 -19.71 6.71 -27.34
C LEU A 12 -20.93 6.02 -26.73
N PRO A 13 -21.37 4.86 -27.24
CA PRO A 13 -22.53 4.18 -26.73
C PRO A 13 -22.25 3.67 -25.32
N ILE A 14 -23.14 4.05 -24.40
CA ILE A 14 -23.33 3.39 -23.11
C ILE A 14 -23.82 1.99 -23.45
N VAL A 15 -22.95 0.99 -23.36
CA VAL A 15 -23.37 -0.41 -23.42
C VAL A 15 -24.06 -0.72 -22.10
N SER A 16 -25.39 -0.68 -22.12
CA SER A 16 -26.23 -1.22 -21.06
C SER A 16 -25.93 -2.71 -20.90
N LEU A 17 -25.51 -3.13 -19.71
CA LEU A 17 -25.52 -4.54 -19.32
C LEU A 17 -26.99 -5.01 -19.33
N PRO A 18 -27.37 -6.05 -20.09
CA PRO A 18 -28.71 -6.60 -19.96
C PRO A 18 -28.83 -7.31 -18.61
N SER A 19 -29.79 -6.83 -17.82
CA SER A 19 -30.31 -7.42 -16.60
C SER A 19 -30.67 -8.89 -16.82
N ILE A 20 -30.02 -9.80 -16.10
CA ILE A 20 -30.42 -11.21 -16.03
C ILE A 20 -31.30 -11.34 -14.79
N LEU A 21 -32.63 -11.30 -14.97
CA LEU A 21 -33.62 -11.78 -14.00
C LEU A 21 -34.92 -12.19 -14.71
N LEU A 22 -35.33 -13.43 -14.43
CA LEU A 22 -36.70 -13.96 -14.32
C LEU A 22 -37.64 -13.87 -15.53
N PHE A 23 -37.82 -15.00 -16.21
CA PHE A 23 -39.13 -15.56 -16.56
C PHE A 23 -38.96 -17.09 -16.48
N GLY A 24 -39.72 -17.87 -15.72
CA GLY A 24 -41.15 -17.71 -15.47
C GLY A 24 -41.86 -18.87 -16.18
N ARG A 25 -42.05 -19.95 -15.43
CA ARG A 25 -42.79 -21.18 -15.75
C ARG A 25 -44.10 -20.89 -16.52
N LYS A 26 -44.27 -21.43 -17.73
CA LYS A 26 -45.59 -21.78 -18.32
C LYS A 26 -45.37 -22.76 -19.48
N GLY A 27 -46.10 -23.87 -19.44
CA GLY A 27 -45.97 -24.96 -20.40
C GLY A 27 -46.64 -24.69 -21.75
N MET A 28 -46.26 -25.51 -22.74
CA MET A 28 -46.97 -25.85 -23.98
C MET A 28 -45.99 -26.73 -24.78
N SER A 29 -46.25 -28.04 -24.86
CA SER A 29 -46.87 -28.72 -25.99
C SER A 29 -46.03 -28.70 -27.27
N SER A 30 -45.73 -29.92 -27.73
CA SER A 30 -45.35 -30.40 -29.06
C SER A 30 -45.23 -29.42 -30.25
N GLU A 31 -44.25 -29.75 -31.11
CA GLU A 31 -44.07 -29.36 -32.52
C GLU A 31 -43.45 -27.99 -32.85
N SER A 32 -42.17 -27.99 -33.21
CA SER A 32 -41.75 -27.89 -34.62
C SER A 32 -40.24 -27.65 -34.73
N SER A 33 -39.63 -28.39 -35.66
CA SER A 33 -38.30 -28.14 -36.19
C SER A 33 -38.17 -26.68 -36.67
N LYS A 34 -37.41 -25.85 -35.96
CA LYS A 34 -36.96 -24.54 -36.47
C LYS A 34 -35.47 -24.38 -36.28
N ARG A 35 -34.79 -24.17 -37.42
CA ARG A 35 -33.37 -23.86 -37.57
C ARG A 35 -32.95 -22.77 -36.56
N PRO A 36 -31.73 -22.80 -35.99
CA PRO A 36 -31.28 -21.74 -35.11
C PRO A 36 -31.37 -20.40 -35.86
N SER A 37 -31.99 -19.42 -35.22
CA SER A 37 -32.21 -18.09 -35.81
C SER A 37 -30.88 -17.54 -36.31
N THR A 38 -30.87 -17.05 -37.55
CA THR A 38 -29.73 -16.44 -38.24
C THR A 38 -29.03 -15.36 -37.41
N GLU A 39 -29.76 -14.79 -36.45
CA GLU A 39 -29.31 -13.83 -35.44
C GLU A 39 -28.29 -14.41 -34.45
N LEU A 40 -28.51 -15.63 -33.95
CA LEU A 40 -27.57 -16.33 -33.05
C LEU A 40 -26.26 -16.66 -33.76
N LEU A 41 -26.34 -17.10 -35.01
CA LEU A 41 -25.16 -17.38 -35.83
C LEU A 41 -24.35 -16.11 -36.15
N ASN A 42 -25.02 -14.98 -36.37
CA ASN A 42 -24.36 -13.70 -36.60
C ASN A 42 -23.71 -13.14 -35.31
N LEU A 43 -24.33 -13.33 -34.16
CA LEU A 43 -23.75 -12.98 -32.85
C LEU A 43 -22.52 -13.85 -32.53
N LEU A 44 -22.57 -15.15 -32.83
CA LEU A 44 -21.44 -16.06 -32.67
C LEU A 44 -20.30 -15.71 -33.62
N LYS A 45 -20.58 -15.38 -34.89
CA LYS A 45 -19.57 -14.92 -35.86
C LYS A 45 -18.86 -13.64 -35.40
N LYS A 46 -19.61 -12.64 -34.92
CA LYS A 46 -19.02 -11.38 -34.41
C LYS A 46 -18.14 -11.62 -33.17
N ASN A 47 -18.54 -12.53 -32.28
CA ASN A 47 -17.73 -12.92 -31.11
C ASN A 47 -16.48 -13.72 -31.51
N LEU A 48 -16.56 -14.56 -32.55
CA LEU A 48 -15.41 -15.30 -33.09
C LEU A 48 -14.39 -14.39 -33.79
N GLU A 49 -14.85 -13.36 -34.51
CA GLU A 49 -13.95 -12.36 -35.12
C GLU A 49 -13.24 -11.51 -34.06
N ALA A 50 -13.96 -11.05 -33.04
CA ALA A 50 -13.40 -10.28 -31.92
C ALA A 50 -12.36 -11.10 -31.11
N THR A 51 -12.60 -12.40 -30.94
CA THR A 51 -11.63 -13.30 -30.30
C THR A 51 -10.44 -13.60 -31.22
N SER A 52 -10.61 -13.67 -32.54
CA SER A 52 -9.50 -13.89 -33.50
C SER A 52 -8.47 -12.73 -33.51
N ILE A 53 -8.93 -11.48 -33.42
CA ILE A 53 -8.08 -10.28 -33.36
C ILE A 53 -7.27 -10.29 -32.05
N PHE A 54 -7.88 -10.75 -30.97
CA PHE A 54 -7.25 -10.88 -29.65
C PHE A 54 -6.24 -12.03 -29.57
N ILE A 55 -6.50 -13.15 -30.26
CA ILE A 55 -5.62 -14.32 -30.33
C ILE A 55 -4.28 -14.00 -31.03
N ARG A 56 -4.26 -13.07 -31.99
CA ARG A 56 -3.02 -12.61 -32.65
C ARG A 56 -2.03 -11.91 -31.70
N GLY A 57 -2.47 -11.54 -30.48
CA GLY A 57 -1.64 -10.89 -29.46
C GLY A 57 -1.11 -11.80 -28.34
N LEU A 58 -1.40 -13.10 -28.36
CA LEU A 58 -0.99 -14.04 -27.30
C LEU A 58 0.46 -14.54 -27.48
N PRO A 59 1.22 -14.79 -26.40
CA PRO A 59 2.59 -15.31 -26.47
C PRO A 59 2.64 -16.71 -27.10
N ARG A 60 3.70 -17.00 -27.88
CA ARG A 60 3.89 -18.24 -28.68
C ARG A 60 3.67 -19.56 -27.90
N ASN A 61 3.91 -19.56 -26.59
CA ASN A 61 3.75 -20.74 -25.72
C ASN A 61 2.27 -21.13 -25.54
N ALA A 62 1.34 -20.17 -25.57
CA ALA A 62 -0.10 -20.43 -25.52
C ALA A 62 -0.63 -20.99 -26.84
N LEU A 63 -0.02 -20.62 -27.97
CA LEU A 63 -0.33 -21.15 -29.30
C LEU A 63 0.12 -22.63 -29.44
N SER A 64 1.23 -23.01 -28.79
CA SER A 64 1.68 -24.41 -28.70
C SER A 64 0.69 -25.28 -27.91
N ALA A 65 0.20 -24.77 -26.77
CA ALA A 65 -0.81 -25.47 -25.98
C ALA A 65 -2.14 -25.64 -26.76
N ARG A 66 -2.52 -24.64 -27.56
CA ARG A 66 -3.69 -24.72 -28.46
C ARG A 66 -3.54 -25.84 -29.49
N LYS A 67 -2.38 -25.99 -30.14
CA LYS A 67 -2.12 -27.09 -31.10
C LYS A 67 -2.23 -28.46 -30.43
N GLY A 68 -1.70 -28.60 -29.21
CA GLY A 68 -1.80 -29.84 -28.43
C GLY A 68 -3.25 -30.21 -28.09
N VAL A 69 -4.04 -29.24 -27.63
CA VAL A 69 -5.47 -29.44 -27.30
C VAL A 69 -6.32 -29.72 -28.54
N GLN A 70 -6.04 -29.05 -29.66
CA GLN A 70 -6.72 -29.34 -30.94
C GLN A 70 -6.42 -30.75 -31.45
N ASN A 71 -5.17 -31.19 -31.39
CA ASN A 71 -4.79 -32.54 -31.83
C ASN A 71 -5.41 -33.63 -30.93
N ALA A 72 -5.53 -33.37 -29.63
CA ALA A 72 -6.20 -34.28 -28.69
C ALA A 72 -7.72 -34.32 -28.90
N ALA A 73 -8.37 -33.19 -29.21
CA ALA A 73 -9.80 -33.17 -29.53
C ALA A 73 -10.10 -33.93 -30.83
N ILE A 74 -9.23 -33.81 -31.84
CA ILE A 74 -9.34 -34.55 -33.11
C ILE A 74 -9.18 -36.06 -32.89
N SER A 75 -8.25 -36.49 -32.03
CA SER A 75 -8.03 -37.93 -31.77
C SER A 75 -9.19 -38.57 -30.99
N VAL A 76 -9.86 -37.81 -30.13
CA VAL A 76 -11.06 -38.25 -29.41
C VAL A 76 -12.28 -38.31 -30.33
N SER A 77 -12.43 -37.35 -31.25
CA SER A 77 -13.55 -37.34 -32.21
C SER A 77 -13.56 -38.56 -33.14
N LYS A 78 -12.39 -39.12 -33.47
CA LYS A 78 -12.24 -40.29 -34.35
C LYS A 78 -12.66 -41.62 -33.70
N ARG A 79 -12.89 -41.67 -32.39
CA ARG A 79 -13.24 -42.90 -31.64
C ARG A 79 -14.72 -43.02 -31.28
N LEU A 80 -15.57 -42.05 -31.62
CA LEU A 80 -16.99 -42.06 -31.27
C LEU A 80 -17.85 -42.39 -32.50
N PRO A 81 -18.64 -43.49 -32.48
CA PRO A 81 -19.52 -43.86 -33.59
C PRO A 81 -20.84 -43.09 -33.48
N LEU A 82 -20.84 -41.82 -33.90
CA LEU A 82 -22.07 -41.02 -33.96
C LEU A 82 -22.35 -40.60 -35.41
N LYS A 83 -23.38 -41.18 -36.02
CA LYS A 83 -24.02 -40.68 -37.26
C LYS A 83 -24.82 -39.42 -36.92
N VAL A 84 -24.12 -38.34 -36.61
CA VAL A 84 -24.67 -36.99 -36.51
C VAL A 84 -23.93 -36.17 -37.56
N SER A 85 -24.63 -35.28 -38.29
CA SER A 85 -24.02 -34.42 -39.30
C SER A 85 -22.73 -33.81 -38.75
N ASP A 86 -21.61 -34.08 -39.42
CA ASP A 86 -20.23 -33.76 -38.98
C ASP A 86 -20.09 -32.32 -38.46
N ASP A 87 -20.89 -31.40 -39.00
CA ASP A 87 -20.93 -29.99 -38.64
C ASP A 87 -21.47 -29.70 -37.23
N TYR A 88 -22.42 -30.49 -36.71
CA TYR A 88 -22.96 -30.31 -35.37
C TYR A 88 -21.95 -30.76 -34.30
N VAL A 89 -21.26 -31.88 -34.56
CA VAL A 89 -20.21 -32.39 -33.67
C VAL A 89 -19.02 -31.42 -33.66
N ARG A 90 -18.61 -30.92 -34.83
CA ARG A 90 -17.57 -29.86 -34.92
C ARG A 90 -17.97 -28.59 -34.19
N GLY A 91 -19.20 -28.11 -34.38
CA GLY A 91 -19.72 -26.92 -33.69
C GLY A 91 -19.75 -27.08 -32.17
N ALA A 92 -20.17 -28.26 -31.67
CA ALA A 92 -20.14 -28.55 -30.24
C ALA A 92 -18.70 -28.55 -29.69
N VAL A 93 -17.76 -29.21 -30.39
CA VAL A 93 -16.34 -29.23 -30.00
C VAL A 93 -15.75 -27.82 -29.97
N ASP A 94 -16.02 -26.98 -30.96
CA ASP A 94 -15.52 -25.60 -31.00
C ASP A 94 -16.09 -24.74 -29.86
N ILE A 95 -17.36 -24.92 -29.49
CA ILE A 95 -17.98 -24.26 -28.33
C ILE A 95 -17.29 -24.72 -27.04
N PHE A 96 -17.10 -26.04 -26.85
CA PHE A 96 -16.42 -26.58 -25.67
C PHE A 96 -14.98 -26.09 -25.55
N VAL A 97 -14.22 -26.06 -26.65
CA VAL A 97 -12.85 -25.55 -26.68
C VAL A 97 -12.83 -24.04 -26.36
N SER A 98 -13.76 -23.27 -26.92
CA SER A 98 -13.86 -21.83 -26.67
C SER A 98 -14.20 -21.52 -25.21
N LEU A 99 -15.14 -22.27 -24.62
CA LEU A 99 -15.50 -22.16 -23.21
C LEU A 99 -14.33 -22.58 -22.29
N ALA A 100 -13.61 -23.65 -22.63
CA ALA A 100 -12.43 -24.08 -21.89
C ALA A 100 -11.31 -23.03 -21.93
N VAL A 101 -11.05 -22.43 -23.10
CA VAL A 101 -10.10 -21.32 -23.25
C VAL A 101 -10.56 -20.12 -22.42
N LEU A 102 -11.84 -19.76 -22.44
CA LEU A 102 -12.38 -18.67 -21.63
C LEU A 102 -12.22 -18.95 -20.13
N TYR A 103 -12.54 -20.16 -19.68
CA TYR A 103 -12.42 -20.58 -18.29
C TYR A 103 -10.98 -20.50 -17.76
N VAL A 104 -9.99 -20.87 -18.59
CA VAL A 104 -8.56 -20.78 -18.22
C VAL A 104 -8.04 -19.35 -18.30
N THR A 105 -8.45 -18.58 -19.32
CA THR A 105 -7.91 -17.24 -19.58
C THR A 105 -8.51 -16.17 -18.66
N THR A 106 -9.79 -16.28 -18.28
CA THR A 106 -10.48 -15.30 -17.43
C THR A 106 -9.80 -15.06 -16.07
N PRO A 107 -9.43 -16.07 -15.25
CA PRO A 107 -8.74 -15.82 -13.98
C PRO A 107 -7.31 -15.30 -14.17
N ALA A 108 -6.61 -15.72 -15.22
CA ALA A 108 -5.28 -15.19 -15.56
C ALA A 108 -5.34 -13.71 -15.97
N MET A 109 -6.37 -13.35 -16.74
CA MET A 109 -6.68 -11.97 -17.13
C MET A 109 -7.07 -11.15 -15.89
N ALA A 110 -7.97 -11.66 -15.05
CA ALA A 110 -8.41 -11.02 -13.80
C ALA A 110 -7.23 -10.72 -12.87
N ARG A 111 -6.28 -11.66 -12.73
CA ARG A 111 -5.03 -11.43 -11.98
C ARG A 111 -4.15 -10.34 -12.61
N SER A 112 -4.11 -10.29 -13.94
CA SER A 112 -3.32 -9.30 -14.71
C SER A 112 -3.91 -7.89 -14.70
N VAL A 113 -5.17 -7.73 -14.27
CA VAL A 113 -5.84 -6.43 -14.11
C VAL A 113 -6.09 -6.05 -12.66
N ARG A 114 -5.98 -6.99 -11.70
CA ARG A 114 -6.23 -6.71 -10.29
C ARG A 114 -5.26 -5.65 -9.78
N ARG A 115 -5.81 -4.51 -9.37
CA ARG A 115 -5.04 -3.42 -8.77
C ARG A 115 -5.07 -3.54 -7.24
N PHE A 116 -3.92 -3.32 -6.60
CA PHE A 116 -3.83 -3.20 -5.15
C PHE A 116 -3.90 -1.72 -4.73
N PRO A 117 -4.92 -1.31 -3.96
CA PRO A 117 -5.07 0.08 -3.53
C PRO A 117 -4.06 0.47 -2.44
N THR A 118 -3.83 -0.40 -1.45
CA THR A 118 -2.90 -0.16 -0.33
C THR A 118 -2.00 -1.38 -0.09
N ALA A 119 -0.98 -1.23 0.77
CA ALA A 119 -0.05 -2.31 1.10
C ALA A 119 -0.74 -3.55 1.70
N SER A 120 -1.76 -3.34 2.54
CA SER A 120 -2.52 -4.42 3.18
C SER A 120 -3.32 -5.29 2.22
N HIS A 121 -3.60 -4.82 1.01
CA HIS A 121 -4.33 -5.58 -0.01
C HIS A 121 -3.42 -6.50 -0.83
N ILE A 122 -2.10 -6.45 -0.60
CA ILE A 122 -1.13 -7.30 -1.29
C ILE A 122 -1.18 -8.69 -0.63
N PRO A 123 -1.52 -9.74 -1.37
CA PRO A 123 -1.61 -11.09 -0.81
C PRO A 123 -0.22 -11.64 -0.46
N SER A 124 -0.15 -12.42 0.62
CA SER A 124 1.10 -12.95 1.17
C SER A 124 1.88 -13.82 0.18
N ASN A 125 1.21 -14.52 -0.74
CA ASN A 125 1.87 -15.29 -1.78
C ASN A 125 2.78 -14.43 -2.69
N LEU A 126 2.37 -13.19 -3.01
CA LEU A 126 3.19 -12.29 -3.82
C LEU A 126 4.41 -11.78 -3.03
N ILE A 127 4.27 -11.63 -1.71
CA ILE A 127 5.35 -11.22 -0.81
C ILE A 127 6.36 -12.35 -0.65
N ASN A 128 5.89 -13.56 -0.32
CA ASN A 128 6.71 -14.76 -0.14
C ASN A 128 7.47 -15.12 -1.42
N ASN A 129 6.81 -15.03 -2.57
CA ASN A 129 7.44 -15.29 -3.88
C ASN A 129 8.29 -14.11 -4.38
N ARG A 130 8.44 -13.03 -3.59
CA ARG A 130 9.19 -11.81 -3.94
C ARG A 130 8.82 -11.25 -5.31
N SER A 131 7.52 -11.32 -5.62
CA SER A 131 6.98 -10.96 -6.93
C SER A 131 7.21 -9.49 -7.23
N VAL A 132 7.56 -9.20 -8.49
CA VAL A 132 7.81 -7.82 -8.92
C VAL A 132 6.49 -7.14 -9.25
N LEU A 133 6.13 -6.13 -8.45
CA LEU A 133 5.00 -5.27 -8.72
C LEU A 133 5.43 -4.04 -9.52
N HIS A 134 4.49 -3.44 -10.24
CA HIS A 134 4.72 -2.26 -11.05
C HIS A 134 3.78 -1.13 -10.64
N GLY A 135 4.26 0.10 -10.82
CA GLY A 135 3.48 1.27 -10.47
C GLY A 135 4.11 2.57 -10.94
N MET A 136 3.49 3.67 -10.55
CA MET A 136 3.99 5.03 -10.73
C MET A 136 4.07 5.71 -9.37
N VAL A 137 5.17 6.43 -9.13
CA VAL A 137 5.33 7.22 -7.90
C VAL A 137 4.46 8.46 -8.02
N VAL A 138 3.58 8.63 -7.04
CA VAL A 138 2.60 9.71 -6.97
C VAL A 138 3.07 10.82 -6.04
N ALA A 139 3.64 10.44 -4.90
CA ALA A 139 4.10 11.38 -3.89
C ALA A 139 5.28 10.80 -3.11
N VAL A 140 6.06 11.67 -2.49
CA VAL A 140 7.15 11.32 -1.56
C VAL A 140 6.78 11.90 -0.20
N ARG A 141 6.79 11.07 0.84
CA ARG A 141 6.42 11.49 2.20
C ARG A 141 7.64 12.00 2.96
N ASP A 142 8.67 11.15 3.00
CA ASP A 142 9.90 11.35 3.77
C ASP A 142 11.12 10.98 2.92
N GLY A 143 12.33 11.09 3.48
CA GLY A 143 13.59 10.76 2.79
C GLY A 143 13.74 9.28 2.37
N ASP A 144 12.92 8.37 2.89
CA ASP A 144 12.95 6.93 2.58
C ASP A 144 11.56 6.34 2.25
N THR A 145 10.51 7.18 2.19
CA THR A 145 9.11 6.74 2.13
C THR A 145 8.38 7.33 0.92
N LEU A 146 7.85 6.45 0.06
CA LEU A 146 7.23 6.75 -1.22
C LEU A 146 5.77 6.29 -1.28
N ARG A 147 4.91 7.04 -1.98
CA ARG A 147 3.56 6.59 -2.36
C ARG A 147 3.52 6.17 -3.82
N VAL A 148 3.17 4.91 -4.06
CA VAL A 148 3.13 4.32 -5.40
C VAL A 148 1.72 3.89 -5.74
N ARG A 149 1.23 4.34 -6.89
CA ARG A 149 0.00 3.81 -7.49
C ARG A 149 0.31 2.55 -8.26
N HIS A 150 -0.26 1.44 -7.79
CA HIS A 150 -0.07 0.16 -8.45
C HIS A 150 -0.73 0.13 -9.84
N ALA A 151 0.02 -0.38 -10.82
CA ALA A 151 -0.40 -0.47 -12.20
C ALA A 151 0.00 -1.85 -12.74
N PRO A 152 -0.94 -2.81 -12.75
CA PRO A 152 -0.69 -4.12 -13.33
C PRO A 152 -0.69 -4.01 -14.86
N LEU A 153 -0.45 -5.11 -15.57
CA LEU A 153 -0.02 -5.11 -16.97
C LEU A 153 -0.92 -4.27 -17.88
N LEU A 154 -2.23 -4.48 -17.83
CA LEU A 154 -3.19 -3.78 -18.72
C LEU A 154 -3.17 -2.26 -18.50
N PHE A 155 -3.17 -1.82 -17.25
CA PHE A 155 -3.07 -0.38 -16.92
C PHE A 155 -1.74 0.22 -17.37
N ARG A 156 -0.69 -0.59 -17.40
CA ARG A 156 0.65 -0.20 -17.87
C ARG A 156 0.68 0.00 -19.38
N LEU A 157 -0.08 -0.80 -20.13
CA LEU A 157 -0.23 -0.70 -21.59
C LEU A 157 -1.10 0.50 -21.96
N LEU A 158 -2.22 0.70 -21.27
CA LEU A 158 -3.15 1.82 -21.50
C LEU A 158 -2.68 3.16 -20.91
N ASN A 159 -1.48 3.21 -20.33
CA ASN A 159 -0.97 4.36 -19.57
C ASN A 159 -1.97 4.93 -18.53
N ALA A 160 -2.80 4.07 -17.95
CA ALA A 160 -3.88 4.43 -17.04
C ALA A 160 -3.38 4.57 -15.58
N TYR A 161 -2.59 5.62 -15.34
CA TYR A 161 -2.00 5.94 -14.03
C TYR A 161 -2.75 7.03 -13.26
N LYS A 162 -3.73 7.68 -13.89
CA LYS A 162 -4.48 8.80 -13.29
C LYS A 162 -5.10 8.39 -11.95
N LEU A 163 -5.06 9.33 -11.02
CA LEU A 163 -5.74 9.22 -9.74
C LEU A 163 -7.22 9.61 -9.89
N PRO A 164 -8.12 9.04 -9.09
CA PRO A 164 -9.48 9.55 -8.98
C PRO A 164 -9.47 10.91 -8.29
N SER A 165 -10.20 11.89 -8.84
CA SER A 165 -10.18 13.31 -8.41
C SER A 165 -10.52 13.52 -6.93
N ASN A 166 -11.41 12.70 -6.36
CA ASN A 166 -11.93 12.88 -4.99
C ASN A 166 -11.48 11.80 -4.01
N THR A 167 -10.26 11.26 -4.16
CA THR A 167 -9.80 10.16 -3.29
C THR A 167 -8.53 10.50 -2.52
N LYS A 168 -8.53 10.15 -1.23
CA LYS A 168 -7.35 10.28 -0.38
C LYS A 168 -6.23 9.39 -0.90
N LEU A 169 -5.01 9.94 -0.98
CA LEU A 169 -3.82 9.17 -1.40
C LEU A 169 -3.59 7.94 -0.51
N SER A 170 -3.93 8.00 0.77
CA SER A 170 -3.83 6.89 1.71
C SER A 170 -4.64 5.65 1.30
N GLN A 171 -5.73 5.82 0.57
CA GLN A 171 -6.65 4.76 0.18
C GLN A 171 -6.36 4.23 -1.23
N THR A 172 -5.68 5.01 -2.09
CA THR A 172 -5.50 4.68 -3.51
C THR A 172 -4.05 4.41 -3.92
N THR A 173 -3.12 4.54 -2.97
CA THR A 173 -1.69 4.30 -3.17
C THR A 173 -1.10 3.41 -2.09
N ILE A 174 -0.12 2.60 -2.50
CA ILE A 174 0.68 1.78 -1.62
C ILE A 174 1.74 2.69 -1.00
N ASN A 175 1.77 2.75 0.34
CA ASN A 175 2.82 3.43 1.07
C ASN A 175 4.02 2.48 1.20
N ILE A 176 5.15 2.85 0.60
CA ILE A 176 6.36 2.03 0.50
C ILE A 176 7.46 2.69 1.33
N ARG A 177 8.04 1.93 2.26
CA ARG A 177 9.31 2.26 2.91
C ARG A 177 10.44 1.55 2.15
N LEU A 178 11.48 2.30 1.79
CA LEU A 178 12.64 1.72 1.11
C LEU A 178 13.35 0.72 2.04
N ALA A 179 13.59 -0.49 1.53
CA ALA A 179 14.32 -1.52 2.24
C ALA A 179 15.83 -1.21 2.29
N ALA A 180 16.52 -1.72 3.31
CA ALA A 180 17.95 -1.57 3.59
C ALA A 180 18.46 -0.16 3.92
N VAL A 181 17.67 0.89 3.73
CA VAL A 181 18.14 2.27 3.91
C VAL A 181 17.33 3.00 4.96
N ASP A 182 17.99 3.91 5.68
CA ASP A 182 17.36 4.87 6.57
C ASP A 182 17.86 6.27 6.19
N ALA A 183 16.92 7.20 5.99
CA ALA A 183 17.23 8.58 5.64
C ALA A 183 17.17 9.48 6.88
N PRO A 184 17.84 10.65 6.86
CA PRO A 184 17.69 11.66 7.90
C PRO A 184 16.23 12.05 8.11
N GLU A 185 15.81 12.16 9.38
CA GLU A 185 14.43 12.43 9.74
C GLU A 185 14.03 13.87 9.36
N CYS A 186 12.86 14.03 8.75
CA CYS A 186 12.28 15.34 8.50
C CYS A 186 11.67 15.90 9.78
N ALA A 187 11.62 17.23 9.90
CA ALA A 187 10.90 17.87 10.99
C ALA A 187 9.40 17.54 10.87
N SER A 188 8.79 17.16 11.99
CA SER A 188 7.36 16.90 12.13
C SER A 188 6.84 17.75 13.28
N PHE A 189 5.53 17.95 13.36
CA PHE A 189 4.90 18.71 14.43
C PHE A 189 5.38 18.20 15.81
N GLY A 190 5.99 19.09 16.61
CA GLY A 190 6.53 18.77 17.93
C GLY A 190 7.88 18.03 17.97
N HIS A 191 8.51 17.74 16.81
CA HIS A 191 9.79 17.02 16.75
C HIS A 191 10.81 17.73 15.88
N ARG A 192 12.02 17.92 16.42
CA ARG A 192 13.15 18.46 15.67
C ARG A 192 13.53 17.50 14.54
N GLY A 193 13.69 18.03 13.33
CA GLY A 193 14.23 17.28 12.20
C GLY A 193 15.75 17.30 12.16
N GLN A 194 16.35 16.37 11.42
CA GLN A 194 17.75 16.42 11.06
C GLN A 194 17.98 17.40 9.90
N LYS A 195 19.16 18.03 9.85
CA LYS A 195 19.51 19.03 8.84
C LYS A 195 19.34 18.53 7.40
N TYR A 196 19.76 17.29 7.12
CA TYR A 196 19.63 16.69 5.78
C TYR A 196 18.28 16.03 5.50
N GLY A 197 17.33 16.04 6.44
CA GLY A 197 16.01 15.42 6.24
C GLY A 197 15.25 16.01 5.06
N PRO A 198 15.02 17.33 5.03
CA PRO A 198 14.37 17.99 3.90
C PRO A 198 15.11 17.80 2.57
N ILE A 199 16.44 17.81 2.59
CA ILE A 199 17.30 17.66 1.41
C ILE A 199 17.18 16.23 0.84
N ALA A 200 17.23 15.21 1.70
CA ALA A 200 17.06 13.81 1.30
C ALA A 200 15.68 13.56 0.69
N ARG A 201 14.63 14.14 1.30
CA ARG A 201 13.26 14.07 0.77
C ARG A 201 13.15 14.73 -0.59
N GLU A 202 13.75 15.89 -0.78
CA GLU A 202 13.71 16.62 -2.04
C GLU A 202 14.46 15.88 -3.14
N TRP A 203 15.67 15.38 -2.85
CA TRP A 203 16.42 14.54 -3.78
C TRP A 203 15.60 13.31 -4.22
N LEU A 204 14.94 12.64 -3.28
CA LEU A 204 14.10 11.48 -3.58
C LEU A 204 12.88 11.87 -4.43
N ARG A 205 12.29 13.03 -4.17
CA ARG A 205 11.19 13.61 -4.95
C ARG A 205 11.62 13.84 -6.39
N GLU A 206 12.69 14.59 -6.63
CA GLU A 206 13.21 14.85 -7.98
C GLU A 206 13.57 13.56 -8.73
N TYR A 207 14.15 12.60 -8.01
CA TYR A 207 14.61 11.35 -8.61
C TYR A 207 13.45 10.43 -9.02
N THR A 208 12.34 10.42 -8.27
CA THR A 208 11.29 9.39 -8.37
C THR A 208 9.91 9.89 -8.76
N LEU A 209 9.54 11.15 -8.51
CA LEU A 209 8.19 11.66 -8.71
C LEU A 209 7.75 11.53 -10.18
N GLY A 210 6.53 11.02 -10.39
CA GLY A 210 5.97 10.78 -11.73
C GLY A 210 6.68 9.67 -12.53
N ARG A 211 7.68 8.98 -11.96
CA ARG A 211 8.41 7.91 -12.64
C ARG A 211 7.70 6.56 -12.50
N LYS A 212 7.80 5.77 -13.57
CA LYS A 212 7.40 4.36 -13.56
C LYS A 212 8.42 3.54 -12.77
N VAL A 213 7.95 2.78 -11.80
CA VAL A 213 8.78 1.97 -10.91
C VAL A 213 8.40 0.48 -10.97
N ALA A 214 9.36 -0.36 -10.64
CA ALA A 214 9.17 -1.76 -10.30
C ALA A 214 9.61 -1.95 -8.85
N PHE A 215 8.86 -2.66 -8.03
CA PHE A 215 9.21 -2.84 -6.62
C PHE A 215 8.94 -4.27 -6.19
N ARG A 216 9.80 -4.79 -5.31
CA ARG A 216 9.64 -6.10 -4.66
C ARG A 216 9.35 -5.87 -3.20
N VAL A 217 8.18 -6.32 -2.75
CA VAL A 217 7.77 -6.21 -1.35
C VAL A 217 8.38 -7.37 -0.58
N HIS A 218 9.05 -7.07 0.53
CA HIS A 218 9.66 -8.07 1.41
C HIS A 218 8.77 -8.35 2.63
N ALA A 219 8.18 -7.29 3.20
CA ALA A 219 7.31 -7.41 4.36
C ALA A 219 6.31 -6.24 4.41
N ILE A 220 5.29 -6.37 5.25
CA ILE A 220 4.40 -5.28 5.62
C ILE A 220 4.70 -4.92 7.08
N ASP A 221 5.02 -3.66 7.32
CA ASP A 221 5.33 -3.08 8.63
C ASP A 221 4.05 -2.84 9.47
N GLN A 222 4.19 -2.68 10.79
CA GLN A 222 3.11 -2.40 11.74
C GLN A 222 2.28 -1.16 11.35
N TYR A 223 2.90 -0.19 10.68
CA TYR A 223 2.25 1.02 10.17
C TYR A 223 1.55 0.80 8.81
N LYS A 224 1.30 -0.45 8.41
CA LYS A 224 0.71 -0.84 7.12
C LYS A 224 1.48 -0.26 5.93
N ARG A 225 2.82 -0.19 6.05
CA ARG A 225 3.74 0.21 4.97
C ARG A 225 4.36 -1.04 4.36
N ALA A 226 4.50 -1.07 3.04
CA ALA A 226 5.26 -2.12 2.37
C ALA A 226 6.75 -1.81 2.49
N LEU A 227 7.52 -2.68 3.15
CA LEU A 227 8.97 -2.66 3.13
C LEU A 227 9.42 -3.27 1.79
N ALA A 228 9.99 -2.46 0.90
CA ALA A 228 10.25 -2.89 -0.47
C ALA A 228 11.54 -2.35 -1.06
N THR A 229 12.18 -3.15 -1.92
CA THR A 229 13.23 -2.65 -2.81
C THR A 229 12.60 -2.06 -4.07
N VAL A 230 12.85 -0.78 -4.33
CA VAL A 230 12.24 -0.03 -5.44
C VAL A 230 13.28 0.20 -6.54
N TYR A 231 12.88 -0.05 -7.79
CA TYR A 231 13.66 0.14 -8.99
C TYR A 231 12.98 1.17 -9.90
N ARG A 232 13.68 2.24 -10.22
CA ARG A 232 13.27 3.22 -11.23
C ARG A 232 13.47 2.64 -12.63
N LYS A 233 12.43 2.66 -13.46
CA LYS A 233 12.52 2.23 -14.86
C LYS A 233 13.11 3.35 -15.74
N PRO A 234 13.84 3.02 -16.81
CA PRO A 234 14.37 4.01 -17.73
C PRO A 234 13.24 4.78 -18.45
N LYS A 235 13.53 6.03 -18.83
CA LYS A 235 12.62 6.86 -19.64
C LYS A 235 12.44 6.26 -21.02
N ASN A 236 13.52 5.78 -21.63
CA ASN A 236 13.50 5.13 -22.95
C ASN A 236 12.57 3.90 -22.95
N PRO A 237 11.54 3.85 -23.82
CA PRO A 237 10.62 2.72 -23.89
C PRO A 237 11.30 1.42 -24.34
N ILE A 238 12.32 1.49 -25.21
CA ILE A 238 13.04 0.31 -25.73
C ILE A 238 13.77 -0.40 -24.58
N LEU A 239 14.56 0.34 -23.79
CA LEU A 239 15.23 -0.20 -22.61
C LEU A 239 14.24 -0.80 -21.60
N ARG A 240 13.04 -0.24 -21.51
CA ARG A 240 11.98 -0.71 -20.61
C ARG A 240 11.41 -2.05 -21.05
N VAL A 241 11.24 -2.26 -22.35
CA VAL A 241 10.77 -3.54 -22.93
C VAL A 241 11.84 -4.61 -22.76
N LEU A 242 13.11 -4.28 -23.02
CA LEU A 242 14.25 -5.18 -22.81
C LEU A 242 14.56 -5.46 -21.33
N GLY A 243 13.92 -4.74 -20.40
CA GLY A 243 14.12 -4.93 -18.96
C GLY A 243 15.46 -4.40 -18.43
N LEU A 244 16.22 -3.68 -19.25
CA LEU A 244 17.55 -3.13 -18.95
C LEU A 244 17.46 -1.72 -18.31
N GLY A 245 18.57 -1.27 -17.71
CA GLY A 245 18.71 0.12 -17.23
C GLY A 245 17.87 0.48 -16.00
N LYS A 246 17.36 -0.52 -15.25
CA LYS A 246 16.67 -0.28 -13.98
C LYS A 246 17.68 0.15 -12.92
N ARG A 247 17.38 1.21 -12.16
CA ARG A 247 18.22 1.69 -11.07
C ARG A 247 17.53 1.50 -9.73
N ASN A 248 18.21 0.89 -8.76
CA ASN A 248 17.67 0.74 -7.40
C ASN A 248 17.68 2.09 -6.69
N VAL A 249 16.51 2.57 -6.28
CA VAL A 249 16.33 3.89 -5.68
C VAL A 249 17.10 4.02 -4.36
N GLY A 250 17.09 2.98 -3.51
CA GLY A 250 17.82 2.99 -2.24
C GLY A 250 19.32 3.11 -2.45
N LEU A 251 19.89 2.36 -3.39
CA LEU A 251 21.34 2.44 -3.70
C LEU A 251 21.74 3.82 -4.22
N GLU A 252 20.90 4.46 -5.03
CA GLU A 252 21.18 5.79 -5.57
C GLU A 252 21.08 6.86 -4.48
N LEU A 253 20.14 6.72 -3.54
CA LEU A 253 20.01 7.58 -2.37
C LEU A 253 21.25 7.47 -1.45
N THR A 254 21.71 6.25 -1.18
CA THR A 254 22.96 6.01 -0.44
C THR A 254 24.18 6.56 -1.19
N ARG A 255 24.22 6.41 -2.52
CA ARG A 255 25.31 6.94 -3.36
C ARG A 255 25.38 8.46 -3.33
N ALA A 256 24.24 9.13 -3.27
CA ALA A 256 24.16 10.59 -3.11
C ALA A 256 24.55 11.06 -1.69
N GLY A 257 24.69 10.15 -0.73
CA GLY A 257 25.05 10.48 0.66
C GLY A 257 23.86 10.94 1.51
N TYR A 258 22.63 10.58 1.14
CA TYR A 258 21.41 10.98 1.87
C TYR A 258 20.72 9.81 2.60
N ALA A 259 21.39 8.67 2.71
CA ALA A 259 20.91 7.53 3.48
C ALA A 259 22.06 6.69 4.04
N THR A 260 21.84 6.08 5.20
CA THR A 260 22.70 5.06 5.82
C THR A 260 22.14 3.67 5.62
N LEU A 261 22.99 2.64 5.67
CA LEU A 261 22.52 1.25 5.76
C LEU A 261 21.75 1.04 7.08
N TYR A 262 20.51 0.58 7.00
CA TYR A 262 19.71 0.26 8.17
C TYR A 262 20.13 -1.08 8.76
N THR A 263 20.61 -1.09 10.00
CA THR A 263 21.10 -2.29 10.71
C THR A 263 20.21 -2.70 11.90
N GLY A 264 19.00 -2.13 12.01
CA GLY A 264 18.09 -2.43 13.11
C GLY A 264 17.36 -3.77 12.96
N SER A 265 16.47 -4.07 13.92
CA SER A 265 15.58 -5.24 13.83
C SER A 265 14.66 -5.16 12.62
N GLY A 266 14.45 -6.29 11.94
CA GLY A 266 13.65 -6.38 10.71
C GLY A 266 14.33 -5.81 9.47
N ALA A 267 15.66 -5.67 9.45
CA ALA A 267 16.39 -5.19 8.28
C ALA A 267 16.34 -6.18 7.12
N GLU A 268 15.68 -5.78 6.03
CA GLU A 268 15.60 -6.55 4.79
C GLU A 268 16.49 -5.95 3.71
N TYR A 269 17.47 -6.72 3.24
CA TYR A 269 18.46 -6.27 2.25
C TYR A 269 18.19 -6.76 0.83
N GLY A 270 17.21 -7.66 0.64
CA GLY A 270 16.94 -8.28 -0.65
C GLY A 270 18.05 -9.22 -1.15
N GLY A 271 18.90 -9.70 -0.24
CA GLY A 271 20.00 -10.64 -0.48
C GLY A 271 21.39 -10.12 -0.06
N GLU A 272 22.30 -11.05 0.25
CA GLU A 272 23.63 -10.74 0.79
C GLU A 272 24.50 -9.92 -0.17
N ARG A 273 24.44 -10.24 -1.48
CA ARG A 273 25.13 -9.45 -2.52
C ARG A 273 24.70 -7.98 -2.52
N LEU A 274 23.42 -7.71 -2.32
CA LEU A 274 22.88 -6.37 -2.32
C LEU A 274 23.29 -5.61 -1.04
N LYS A 275 23.32 -6.29 0.11
CA LYS A 275 23.87 -5.76 1.38
C LYS A 275 25.32 -5.30 1.23
N ARG A 276 26.20 -6.15 0.70
CA ARG A 276 27.61 -5.80 0.45
C ARG A 276 27.76 -4.59 -0.48
N LEU A 277 26.87 -4.48 -1.47
CA LEU A 277 26.85 -3.34 -2.38
C LEU A 277 26.45 -2.05 -1.66
N TYR A 278 25.45 -2.08 -0.78
CA TYR A 278 25.10 -0.93 0.06
C TYR A 278 26.28 -0.49 0.93
N MET A 279 26.92 -1.42 1.62
CA MET A 279 28.10 -1.12 2.47
C MET A 279 29.21 -0.42 1.68
N LYS A 280 29.55 -0.96 0.50
CA LYS A 280 30.59 -0.39 -0.38
C LYS A 280 30.22 1.00 -0.89
N ILE A 281 28.96 1.24 -1.24
CA ILE A 281 28.49 2.55 -1.71
C ILE A 281 28.49 3.56 -0.58
N GLU A 282 28.03 3.18 0.62
CA GLU A 282 28.04 4.04 1.80
C GLU A 282 29.48 4.44 2.17
N GLN A 283 30.41 3.48 2.21
CA GLN A 283 31.83 3.76 2.47
C GLN A 283 32.41 4.76 1.46
N ARG A 284 32.08 4.60 0.17
CA ARG A 284 32.51 5.54 -0.89
C ARG A 284 31.89 6.92 -0.71
N ALA A 285 30.62 7.01 -0.32
CA ALA A 285 29.96 8.28 -0.06
C ALA A 285 30.58 9.01 1.14
N ARG A 286 30.96 8.27 2.18
CA ARG A 286 31.71 8.77 3.35
C ARG A 286 33.09 9.31 2.97
N GLN A 287 33.87 8.51 2.23
CA GLN A 287 35.22 8.91 1.77
C GLN A 287 35.18 10.17 0.90
N LYS A 288 34.16 10.29 0.05
CA LYS A 288 33.95 11.44 -0.83
C LYS A 288 33.21 12.61 -0.17
N LYS A 289 32.87 12.51 1.13
CA LYS A 289 32.18 13.56 1.88
C LYS A 289 30.91 14.06 1.17
N LEU A 290 30.11 13.14 0.63
CA LEU A 290 28.89 13.46 -0.15
C LEU A 290 27.67 13.62 0.76
N GLY A 291 26.80 14.58 0.43
CA GLY A 291 25.52 14.77 1.10
C GLY A 291 25.70 15.00 2.61
N MET A 292 25.07 14.18 3.44
CA MET A 292 25.21 14.33 4.89
C MET A 292 26.62 14.04 5.40
N TRP A 293 27.43 13.29 4.65
CA TRP A 293 28.81 12.95 5.01
C TRP A 293 29.81 14.09 4.85
N SER A 294 29.39 15.26 4.36
CA SER A 294 30.26 16.44 4.30
C SER A 294 30.50 17.09 5.65
N GLU A 295 29.66 16.81 6.64
CA GLU A 295 29.79 17.39 7.97
C GLU A 295 30.81 16.64 8.84
N LYS A 296 31.44 17.36 9.77
CA LYS A 296 32.44 16.79 10.68
C LYS A 296 31.79 15.83 11.71
N ASN A 297 30.63 16.20 12.26
CA ASN A 297 29.94 15.46 13.32
C ASN A 297 28.56 14.97 12.83
N VAL A 298 28.55 13.99 11.94
CA VAL A 298 27.31 13.43 11.36
C VAL A 298 26.64 12.51 12.37
N THR A 299 25.49 12.92 12.90
CA THR A 299 24.58 12.02 13.62
C THR A 299 23.80 11.18 12.61
N THR A 300 23.97 9.85 12.64
CA THR A 300 23.21 8.95 11.77
C THR A 300 21.72 8.96 12.15
N PRO A 301 20.80 8.64 11.22
CA PRO A 301 19.38 8.62 11.50
C PRO A 301 18.99 7.69 12.67
N MET A 302 19.68 6.55 12.77
CA MET A 302 19.48 5.61 13.87
C MET A 302 19.98 6.17 15.22
N GLN A 303 21.12 6.86 15.25
CA GLN A 303 21.62 7.54 16.46
C GLN A 303 20.65 8.64 16.90
N PHE A 304 20.20 9.48 15.96
CA PHE A 304 19.21 10.53 16.23
C PHE A 304 17.92 9.97 16.84
N LYS A 305 17.40 8.86 16.29
CA LYS A 305 16.21 8.17 16.85
C LYS A 305 16.45 7.65 18.26
N ARG A 306 17.65 7.14 18.56
CA ARG A 306 18.02 6.65 19.89
C ARG A 306 18.11 7.80 20.89
N GLU A 307 18.73 8.91 20.50
CA GLU A 307 18.85 10.13 21.33
C GLU A 307 17.49 10.73 21.65
N VAL A 308 16.62 10.88 20.65
CA VAL A 308 15.25 11.40 20.86
C VAL A 308 14.46 10.48 21.78
N ARG A 309 14.53 9.16 21.59
CA ARG A 309 13.86 8.19 22.47
C ARG A 309 14.39 8.24 23.90
N ALA A 310 15.71 8.36 24.08
CA ALA A 310 16.35 8.49 25.38
C ALA A 310 15.91 9.79 26.08
N GLY A 311 15.91 10.92 25.36
CA GLY A 311 15.44 12.21 25.86
C GLY A 311 13.97 12.18 26.30
N THR A 312 13.07 11.64 25.46
CA THR A 312 11.65 11.48 25.81
C THR A 312 11.46 10.58 27.03
N THR A 313 12.22 9.49 27.13
CA THR A 313 12.17 8.58 28.29
C THR A 313 12.65 9.28 29.56
N GLY A 314 13.72 10.08 29.47
CA GLY A 314 14.24 10.89 30.58
C GLY A 314 13.21 11.91 31.09
N VAL A 315 12.58 12.66 30.17
CA VAL A 315 11.52 13.62 30.50
C VAL A 315 10.34 12.90 31.17
N LYS A 316 9.91 11.75 30.65
CA LYS A 316 8.82 10.98 31.23
C LYS A 316 9.13 10.52 32.68
N ARG A 317 10.35 10.00 32.91
CA ARG A 317 10.80 9.63 34.27
C ARG A 317 10.86 10.83 35.21
N LEU A 318 11.26 12.00 34.73
CA LEU A 318 11.32 13.22 35.54
C LEU A 318 9.91 13.69 35.95
N ILE A 319 8.96 13.68 35.02
CA ILE A 319 7.55 14.01 35.29
C ILE A 319 6.98 13.04 36.34
N GLU A 320 7.24 11.75 36.19
CA GLU A 320 6.78 10.72 37.13
C GLU A 320 7.36 10.93 38.53
N LYS A 321 8.67 11.19 38.64
CA LYS A 321 9.33 11.54 39.92
C LYS A 321 8.73 12.78 40.57
N ASN A 322 8.50 13.85 39.80
CA ASN A 322 7.92 15.09 40.32
C ASN A 322 6.47 14.89 40.77
N THR A 323 5.72 14.02 40.09
CA THR A 323 4.33 13.70 40.46
C THR A 323 4.27 12.90 41.76
N VAL A 324 5.17 11.93 41.94
CA VAL A 324 5.29 11.16 43.19
C VAL A 324 5.70 12.06 44.35
N LYS A 325 6.67 12.95 44.13
CA LYS A 325 7.12 13.92 45.15
C LYS A 325 5.97 14.83 45.62
N ARG A 326 5.22 15.43 44.69
CA ARG A 326 4.04 16.26 45.02
C ARG A 326 2.98 15.48 45.82
N LYS A 327 2.77 14.20 45.49
CA LYS A 327 1.80 13.34 46.20
C LYS A 327 2.26 13.00 47.63
N GLN A 328 3.57 12.89 47.85
CA GLN A 328 4.14 12.70 49.18
C GLN A 328 4.04 13.98 50.01
N GLU A 329 4.41 15.13 49.44
CA GLU A 329 4.28 16.45 50.09
C GLU A 329 2.82 16.70 50.52
N SER A 330 1.84 16.51 49.63
CA SER A 330 0.42 16.68 49.97
C SER A 330 -0.11 15.73 51.05
N ARG A 331 0.51 14.54 51.22
CA ARG A 331 0.12 13.59 52.28
C ARG A 331 0.65 14.03 53.63
N VAL A 332 1.91 14.50 53.67
CA VAL A 332 2.52 15.04 54.88
C VAL A 332 1.76 16.27 55.35
N ASP A 333 1.37 17.16 54.44
CA ASP A 333 0.56 18.35 54.79
C ASP A 333 -0.80 17.95 55.38
N SER A 334 -1.45 16.92 54.81
CA SER A 334 -2.74 16.40 55.33
C SER A 334 -2.63 15.66 56.67
N GLU A 335 -1.46 15.08 56.97
CA GLU A 335 -1.18 14.44 58.27
C GLU A 335 -0.80 15.48 59.33
N ALA A 336 -0.08 16.55 58.94
CA ALA A 336 0.24 17.69 59.79
C ALA A 336 -1.01 18.48 60.21
N GLU A 337 -1.97 18.69 59.30
CA GLU A 337 -3.26 19.31 59.63
C GLU A 337 -4.07 18.46 60.63
N LYS A 338 -4.01 17.13 60.54
CA LYS A 338 -4.66 16.23 61.49
C LYS A 338 -3.95 16.16 62.85
N GLY A 339 -2.63 16.31 62.88
CA GLY A 339 -1.84 16.37 64.11
C GLY A 339 -1.98 17.70 64.87
N GLY A 340 -2.22 18.81 64.14
CA GLY A 340 -2.39 20.14 64.72
C GLY A 340 -3.73 20.39 65.42
N GLN A 341 -4.74 19.54 65.23
CA GLN A 341 -6.07 19.68 65.85
C GLN A 341 -6.21 18.99 67.21
N LEU A 342 -5.16 18.35 67.75
CA LEU A 342 -5.21 17.64 69.04
C LEU A 342 -4.72 18.42 70.27
N SER A 343 -4.46 19.73 70.15
CA SER A 343 -4.18 20.58 71.30
C SER A 343 -5.01 21.86 71.20
N GLN A 344 -5.81 22.12 72.25
CA GLN A 344 -6.75 23.24 72.43
C GLN A 344 -8.18 23.04 71.90
N ALA A 345 -8.85 22.01 72.44
CA ALA A 345 -10.31 22.06 72.59
C ALA A 345 -10.63 21.85 74.07
N VAL A 346 -10.59 22.92 74.87
CA VAL A 346 -11.32 22.92 76.14
C VAL A 346 -12.80 22.89 75.76
N PRO A 347 -13.57 21.86 76.15
CA PRO A 347 -14.95 21.77 75.72
C PRO A 347 -15.73 22.98 76.24
N VAL A 348 -16.50 23.61 75.35
CA VAL A 348 -17.30 24.83 75.60
C VAL A 348 -18.23 24.68 76.82
N SER A 349 -18.55 23.44 77.21
CA SER A 349 -19.30 23.13 78.44
C SER A 349 -18.57 23.52 79.73
N VAL A 350 -17.24 23.42 79.78
CA VAL A 350 -16.44 23.82 80.95
C VAL A 350 -16.39 25.34 81.08
N ILE A 351 -16.28 26.05 79.97
CA ILE A 351 -16.30 27.52 79.95
C ILE A 351 -17.68 28.04 80.41
N ARG A 352 -18.78 27.45 79.90
CA ARG A 352 -20.14 27.80 80.36
C ARG A 352 -20.38 27.48 81.83
N PHE A 353 -19.85 26.36 82.34
CA PHE A 353 -19.99 26.01 83.76
C PHE A 353 -19.34 27.07 84.67
N PHE A 354 -18.17 27.60 84.28
CA PHE A 354 -17.51 28.67 85.04
C PHE A 354 -18.23 30.02 84.93
N GLU A 355 -18.83 30.35 83.78
CA GLU A 355 -19.65 31.56 83.61
C GLU A 355 -20.95 31.50 84.44
N ASP A 356 -21.63 30.36 84.45
CA ASP A 356 -22.85 30.16 85.24
C ASP A 356 -22.55 30.17 86.75
N LEU A 357 -21.43 29.58 87.18
CA LEU A 357 -20.98 29.64 88.56
C LEU A 357 -20.62 31.08 88.99
N HIS A 358 -19.99 31.85 88.10
CA HIS A 358 -19.67 33.25 88.37
C HIS A 358 -20.93 34.14 88.46
N MET A 359 -21.93 33.92 87.61
CA MET A 359 -23.23 34.61 87.73
C MET A 359 -24.00 34.20 88.99
N PHE A 360 -23.98 32.92 89.36
CA PHE A 360 -24.63 32.43 90.57
C PHE A 360 -24.02 33.05 91.85
N LEU A 361 -22.68 33.14 91.93
CA LEU A 361 -21.99 33.74 93.07
C LEU A 361 -22.17 35.27 93.14
N LYS A 362 -22.36 35.96 92.01
CA LYS A 362 -22.69 37.39 91.98
C LYS A 362 -24.09 37.70 92.51
N ARG A 363 -24.99 36.71 92.61
CA ARG A 363 -26.37 36.89 93.08
C ARG A 363 -26.53 36.76 94.60
N PHE A 364 -25.47 36.37 95.32
CA PHE A 364 -25.42 36.25 96.78
C PHE A 364 -24.47 37.27 97.45
N ARG A 365 -24.18 38.38 96.79
CA ARG A 365 -23.33 39.45 97.31
C ARG A 365 -24.00 40.81 97.24
#